data_AF-A0A6H1ZFC8-F1
#
_entry.id   AF-A0A6H1ZFC8-F1
#
_cell.length_a   1.000
_cell.length_b   1.000
_cell.length_c   1.000
_cell.angle_alpha   90.00
_cell.angle_beta   90.00
_cell.angle_gamma   90.00
#
_symmetry.space_group_name_H-M   'P 1'
#
loop_
_entity.id
_entity.type
_entity.pdbx_description
1 polymer ?
#
loop_
_entity_poly.entity_id
_entity_poly.type
_entity_poly.pdbx_seq_one_letter_code
_entity_poly.pdbx_strand_id
1 'polypeptide(L)'
;MTDQAHTATAKPMNKLLDAMHRLERNHEEVIDAEQRLADAKRYFDEQVAHLNTAYTAACNRAIELGEKNFPEQFALRGLTLTFDEEGGCSVERRSLVEPYELLTWAKKAGEELALCD
;
A
#
# COMPACT_ATOMS: atom_id res chain seq x y z
N MET A 1 46.59 -40.17 -20.26
CA MET A 1 46.61 -40.20 -18.78
C MET A 1 46.46 -38.77 -18.31
N THR A 2 45.47 -38.34 -17.56
CA THR A 2 44.19 -38.90 -17.12
C THR A 2 43.40 -37.65 -16.73
N ASP A 3 42.21 -37.52 -17.28
CA ASP A 3 41.27 -36.45 -16.98
C ASP A 3 40.85 -36.59 -15.50
N GLN A 4 41.24 -35.64 -14.64
CA GLN A 4 40.76 -35.58 -13.26
C GLN A 4 39.83 -34.37 -13.11
N ALA A 5 38.63 -34.51 -13.69
CA ALA A 5 37.46 -33.81 -13.20
C ALA A 5 37.12 -34.40 -11.83
N HIS A 6 37.65 -33.81 -10.76
CA HIS A 6 37.10 -34.03 -9.42
C HIS A 6 35.70 -33.43 -9.38
N THR A 7 34.71 -34.28 -9.65
CA THR A 7 33.31 -34.03 -9.39
C THR A 7 33.15 -33.71 -7.91
N ALA A 8 33.01 -32.43 -7.59
CA ALA A 8 32.62 -31.96 -6.26
C ALA A 8 31.31 -32.65 -5.90
N THR A 9 31.37 -33.65 -5.01
CA THR A 9 30.20 -34.35 -4.50
C THR A 9 29.27 -33.32 -3.89
N ALA A 10 28.10 -33.13 -4.50
CA ALA A 10 27.05 -32.31 -3.91
C ALA A 10 26.85 -32.77 -2.46
N LYS A 11 26.83 -31.84 -1.51
CA LYS A 11 26.59 -32.10 -0.08
C LYS A 11 25.09 -31.92 0.19
N PRO A 12 24.22 -32.92 -0.10
CA PRO A 12 22.77 -32.75 -0.02
C PRO A 12 22.31 -32.41 1.40
N MET A 13 22.96 -32.97 2.42
CA MET A 13 22.63 -32.68 3.82
C MET A 13 22.91 -31.22 4.19
N ASN A 14 24.02 -30.64 3.72
CA ASN A 14 24.31 -29.23 3.94
C ASN A 14 23.32 -28.34 3.19
N LYS A 15 22.94 -28.70 1.95
CA LYS A 15 21.92 -27.96 1.19
C LYS A 15 20.56 -27.98 1.87
N LEU A 16 20.19 -29.10 2.48
CA LEU A 16 18.96 -29.24 3.27
C LEU A 16 19.02 -28.35 4.52
N LEU A 17 20.13 -28.40 5.28
CA LEU A 17 20.32 -27.54 6.45
C LEU A 17 20.24 -26.05 6.09
N ASP A 18 20.91 -25.64 5.01
CA ASP A 18 20.84 -24.26 4.52
C ASP A 18 19.42 -23.87 4.09
N ALA A 19 18.67 -24.80 3.49
CA ALA A 19 17.27 -24.55 3.12
C ALA A 19 16.37 -24.41 4.36
N MET A 20 16.60 -25.20 5.40
CA MET A 20 15.88 -25.10 6.67
C MET A 20 16.15 -23.75 7.35
N HIS A 21 17.42 -23.33 7.45
CA HIS A 21 17.76 -22.02 8.03
C HIS A 21 17.20 -20.84 7.21
N ARG A 22 17.17 -20.96 5.87
CA ARG A 22 16.51 -19.95 5.03
C ARG A 22 15.01 -19.90 5.26
N LEU A 23 14.36 -21.06 5.40
CA LEU A 23 12.93 -21.13 5.66
C LEU A 23 12.58 -20.51 7.01
N GLU A 24 13.35 -20.84 8.06
CA GLU A 24 13.20 -20.27 9.40
C GLU A 24 13.33 -18.74 9.37
N ARG A 25 14.40 -18.22 8.78
CA ARG A 25 14.59 -16.77 8.63
C ARG A 25 13.45 -16.10 7.86
N ASN A 26 13.05 -16.68 6.73
CA ASN A 26 11.95 -16.13 5.94
C ASN A 26 10.63 -16.15 6.73
N HIS A 27 10.42 -17.15 7.58
CA HIS A 27 9.24 -17.23 8.44
C HIS A 27 9.26 -16.14 9.51
N GLU A 28 10.41 -15.88 10.14
CA GLU A 28 10.58 -14.76 11.08
C GLU A 28 10.32 -13.42 10.38
N GLU A 29 10.83 -13.21 9.16
CA GLU A 29 10.58 -12.00 8.37
C GLU A 29 9.09 -11.79 8.06
N VAL A 30 8.34 -12.88 7.80
CA VAL A 30 6.88 -12.82 7.61
C VAL A 30 6.18 -12.38 8.89
N ILE A 31 6.52 -12.97 10.04
CA ILE A 31 5.93 -12.60 11.34
C ILE A 31 6.20 -11.12 11.65
N ASP A 32 7.43 -10.67 11.44
CA ASP A 32 7.81 -9.27 11.61
C ASP A 32 7.02 -8.32 10.68
N ALA A 33 6.83 -8.72 9.42
CA ALA A 33 6.07 -7.94 8.46
C ALA A 33 4.58 -7.86 8.83
N GLU A 34 3.99 -8.95 9.33
CA GLU A 34 2.62 -8.99 9.82
C GLU A 34 2.43 -8.06 11.03
N GLN A 35 3.39 -8.08 11.97
CA GLN A 35 3.35 -7.20 13.13
C GLN A 35 3.47 -5.72 12.72
N ARG A 36 4.40 -5.38 11.83
CA ARG A 36 4.54 -4.00 11.30
C ARG A 36 3.28 -3.56 10.58
N LEU A 37 2.64 -4.44 9.82
CA LEU A 37 1.37 -4.15 9.16
C LEU A 37 0.25 -3.87 10.17
N ALA A 38 0.15 -4.68 11.23
CA ALA A 38 -0.83 -4.47 12.30
C ALA A 38 -0.63 -3.12 13.00
N ASP A 39 0.63 -2.77 13.32
CA ASP A 39 0.96 -1.49 13.94
C ASP A 39 0.67 -0.30 13.02
N ALA A 40 1.02 -0.41 11.73
CA ALA A 40 0.72 0.62 10.74
C ALA A 40 -0.78 0.84 10.56
N LYS A 41 -1.59 -0.23 10.56
CA LYS A 41 -3.05 -0.14 10.51
C LYS A 41 -3.61 0.59 11.73
N ARG A 42 -3.21 0.17 12.93
CA ARG A 42 -3.62 0.83 14.17
C ARG A 42 -3.30 2.32 14.17
N TYR A 43 -2.06 2.68 13.80
CA TYR A 43 -1.65 4.08 13.73
C TYR A 43 -2.46 4.86 12.69
N PHE A 44 -2.74 4.27 11.54
CA PHE A 44 -3.58 4.88 10.52
C PHE A 44 -5.01 5.14 11.05
N ASP A 45 -5.63 4.15 11.69
CA ASP A 45 -6.97 4.28 12.26
C ASP A 45 -7.03 5.37 13.35
N GLU A 46 -5.99 5.48 14.18
CA GLU A 46 -5.84 6.58 15.15
C GLU A 46 -5.79 7.96 14.45
N GLN A 47 -5.06 8.08 13.34
CA GLN A 47 -5.03 9.33 12.56
C GLN A 47 -6.39 9.66 11.94
N VAL A 48 -7.14 8.66 11.46
CA VAL A 48 -8.50 8.86 10.94
C VAL A 48 -9.42 9.38 12.04
N ALA A 49 -9.34 8.84 13.26
CA ALA A 49 -10.12 9.31 14.40
C ALA A 49 -9.78 10.77 14.79
N HIS A 50 -8.49 11.12 14.79
CA HIS A 50 -8.06 12.51 15.03
C HIS A 50 -8.55 13.46 13.94
N LEU A 51 -8.47 13.03 12.68
CA LEU A 51 -8.94 13.81 11.54
C LEU A 51 -10.44 14.09 11.65
N ASN A 52 -11.23 13.09 12.04
CA ASN A 52 -12.66 13.24 12.27
C ASN A 52 -12.97 14.24 13.41
N THR A 53 -12.22 14.19 14.50
CA THR A 53 -12.35 15.17 15.59
C THR A 53 -12.06 16.60 15.11
N ALA A 54 -11.02 16.75 14.28
CA ALA A 54 -10.67 18.04 13.69
C ALA A 54 -11.73 18.53 12.70
N TYR A 55 -12.32 17.63 11.91
CA TYR A 55 -13.42 17.93 10.99
C TYR A 55 -14.64 18.48 11.74
N THR A 56 -15.09 17.80 12.79
CA THR A 56 -16.23 18.27 13.61
C THR A 56 -15.98 19.67 14.21
N ALA A 57 -14.75 19.93 14.68
CA ALA A 57 -14.39 21.26 15.17
C ALA A 57 -14.43 22.32 14.05
N ALA A 58 -13.98 21.97 12.84
CA ALA A 58 -14.04 22.85 11.68
C ALA A 58 -15.48 23.13 11.23
N CYS A 59 -16.35 22.12 11.23
CA CYS A 59 -17.79 22.26 10.96
C CYS A 59 -18.46 23.22 11.95
N ASN A 60 -18.24 23.01 13.25
CA ASN A 60 -18.79 23.89 14.29
C ASN A 60 -18.34 25.33 14.09
N ARG A 61 -17.05 25.53 13.76
CA ARG A 61 -16.52 26.85 13.49
C ARG A 61 -17.13 27.48 12.24
N ALA A 62 -17.37 26.71 11.18
CA ALA A 62 -18.03 27.18 9.97
C ALA A 62 -19.47 27.65 10.26
N ILE A 63 -20.21 26.89 11.06
CA ILE A 63 -21.56 27.25 11.51
C ILE A 63 -21.56 28.58 12.28
N GLU A 64 -20.61 28.77 13.21
CA GLU A 64 -20.45 30.04 13.94
C GLU A 64 -20.17 31.24 13.03
N LEU A 65 -19.53 31.01 11.87
CA LEU A 65 -19.25 32.02 10.85
C LEU A 65 -20.45 32.27 9.91
N GLY A 66 -21.55 31.52 10.08
CA GLY A 66 -22.73 31.62 9.23
C GLY A 66 -22.63 30.80 7.94
N GLU A 67 -21.60 29.99 7.78
CA GLU A 67 -21.46 29.07 6.65
C GLU A 67 -22.40 27.88 6.85
N LYS A 68 -23.25 27.63 5.85
CA LYS A 68 -24.29 26.58 5.92
C LYS A 68 -23.86 25.25 5.32
N ASN A 69 -22.83 25.28 4.46
CA ASN A 69 -22.41 24.14 3.66
C ASN A 69 -20.90 23.92 3.84
N PHE A 70 -20.51 23.21 4.89
CA PHE A 70 -19.14 22.74 5.03
C PHE A 70 -18.96 21.46 4.20
N PRO A 71 -17.91 21.31 3.39
CA PRO A 71 -17.76 20.13 2.52
C PRO A 71 -17.57 18.84 3.33
N GLU A 72 -18.28 17.79 2.94
CA GLU A 72 -18.14 16.44 3.53
C GLU A 72 -17.11 15.58 2.81
N GLN A 73 -16.61 16.02 1.65
CA GLN A 73 -15.64 15.27 0.86
C GLN A 73 -14.43 16.12 0.49
N PHE A 74 -13.24 15.54 0.66
CA PHE A 74 -11.97 16.18 0.34
C PHE A 74 -11.09 15.25 -0.48
N ALA A 75 -10.50 15.78 -1.55
CA ALA A 75 -9.52 15.07 -2.37
C ALA A 75 -8.11 15.48 -1.96
N LEU A 76 -7.29 14.53 -1.52
CA LEU A 76 -5.91 14.73 -1.09
C LEU A 76 -4.95 13.87 -1.91
N ARG A 77 -4.37 14.42 -2.98
CA ARG A 77 -3.46 13.69 -3.90
C ARG A 77 -4.03 12.31 -4.28
N GLY A 78 -3.55 11.25 -3.62
CA GLY A 78 -3.96 9.86 -3.84
C GLY A 78 -5.03 9.33 -2.88
N LEU A 79 -5.70 10.19 -2.11
CA LEU A 79 -6.74 9.83 -1.16
C LEU A 79 -8.03 10.62 -1.43
N THR A 80 -9.16 9.97 -1.18
CA THR A 80 -10.46 10.61 -1.01
C THR A 80 -10.85 10.43 0.45
N LEU A 81 -11.20 11.53 1.11
CA LEU A 81 -11.77 11.55 2.44
C LEU A 81 -13.27 11.83 2.32
N THR A 82 -14.08 11.05 3.01
CA THR A 82 -15.52 11.30 3.14
C THR A 82 -15.88 11.30 4.62
N PHE A 83 -16.60 12.33 5.04
CA PHE A 83 -17.16 12.44 6.37
C PHE A 83 -18.67 12.23 6.27
N ASP A 84 -19.21 11.33 7.10
CA ASP A 84 -20.65 11.09 7.13
C ASP A 84 -21.36 11.95 8.20
N GLU A 85 -22.69 11.97 8.14
CA GLU A 85 -23.54 12.73 9.07
C GLU A 85 -23.50 12.17 10.51
N GLU A 86 -23.07 10.92 10.70
CA GLU A 86 -22.92 10.27 12.01
C GLU A 86 -21.56 10.58 12.66
N GLY A 87 -20.70 11.34 11.98
CA GLY A 87 -19.36 11.67 12.44
C GLY A 87 -18.36 10.53 12.24
N GLY A 88 -18.53 9.71 11.20
CA GLY A 88 -17.53 8.79 10.69
C GLY A 88 -16.66 9.42 9.61
N CYS A 89 -15.40 8.98 9.51
CA CYS A 89 -14.49 9.35 8.43
C CYS A 89 -14.05 8.09 7.68
N SER A 90 -14.32 8.03 6.38
CA SER A 90 -13.80 7.00 5.49
C SER A 90 -12.67 7.56 4.63
N VAL A 91 -11.63 6.74 4.46
CA VAL A 91 -10.45 7.09 3.67
C VAL A 91 -10.26 6.05 2.59
N GLU A 92 -10.41 6.47 1.35
CA GLU A 92 -10.25 5.60 0.19
C GLU A 92 -9.02 6.01 -0.60
N ARG A 93 -8.24 5.01 -1.05
CA ARG A 93 -7.19 5.26 -2.02
C ARG A 93 -7.84 5.66 -3.34
N ARG A 94 -7.52 6.86 -3.80
CA ARG A 94 -7.87 7.30 -5.15
C ARG A 94 -6.97 6.55 -6.12
N SER A 95 -7.57 5.73 -6.98
CA SER A 95 -6.88 5.18 -8.15
C SER A 95 -6.58 6.34 -9.11
N LEU A 96 -5.42 6.95 -8.95
CA LEU A 96 -4.84 7.76 -9.99
C LEU A 96 -4.42 6.78 -11.09
N VAL A 97 -5.12 6.79 -12.22
CA VAL A 97 -4.70 6.03 -13.40
C VAL A 97 -3.33 6.58 -13.77
N GLU A 98 -2.28 5.83 -13.48
CA GLU A 98 -0.94 6.24 -13.85
C GLU A 98 -0.84 6.21 -15.38
N PRO A 99 -0.08 7.11 -16.02
CA PRO A 99 0.09 7.10 -17.48
C PRO A 99 0.49 5.72 -18.03
N TYR A 100 1.18 4.90 -17.23
CA TYR A 100 1.54 3.51 -17.59
C TYR A 100 0.32 2.56 -17.67
N GLU A 101 -0.73 2.77 -16.88
CA GLU A 101 -1.97 1.98 -16.97
C GLU A 101 -2.70 2.28 -18.28
N LEU A 102 -2.67 3.55 -18.73
CA LEU A 102 -3.13 3.93 -20.06
C LEU A 102 -2.34 3.22 -21.16
N LEU A 103 -1.01 3.15 -21.04
CA LEU A 103 -0.17 2.38 -21.98
C LEU A 103 -0.50 0.88 -21.95
N THR A 104 -0.84 0.34 -20.78
CA THR A 104 -1.23 -1.07 -20.61
C THR A 104 -2.58 -1.34 -21.26
N TRP A 105 -3.54 -0.41 -21.16
CA TRP A 105 -4.83 -0.49 -21.85
C TRP A 105 -4.68 -0.30 -23.36
N ALA A 106 -3.88 0.66 -23.82
CA ALA A 106 -3.58 0.88 -25.24
C ALA A 106 -2.98 -0.40 -25.88
N LYS A 107 -1.99 -1.02 -25.21
CA LYS A 107 -1.42 -2.30 -25.67
C LYS A 107 -2.45 -3.44 -25.69
N LYS A 108 -3.35 -3.52 -24.70
CA LYS A 108 -4.45 -4.51 -24.68
C LYS A 108 -5.48 -4.26 -25.79
N ALA A 109 -5.71 -3.01 -26.16
CA ALA A 109 -6.60 -2.59 -27.24
C ALA A 109 -5.98 -2.78 -28.64
N GLY A 110 -4.70 -3.16 -28.73
CA GLY A 110 -3.98 -3.32 -29.99
C GLY A 110 -3.55 -1.98 -30.61
N GLU A 111 -3.51 -0.91 -29.83
CA GLU A 111 -3.02 0.38 -30.27
C GLU A 111 -1.48 0.36 -30.34
N GLU A 112 -0.93 0.73 -31.50
CA GLU A 112 0.52 0.95 -31.64
C GLU A 112 0.89 2.26 -30.94
N LEU A 113 1.67 2.14 -29.86
CA LEU A 113 2.20 3.28 -29.14
C LEU A 113 3.25 3.98 -30.02
N ALA A 114 2.81 4.98 -30.79
CA ALA A 114 3.72 5.94 -31.39
C ALA A 114 4.35 6.75 -30.25
N LEU A 115 5.57 6.40 -29.87
CA LEU A 115 6.39 7.31 -29.07
C LEU A 115 6.54 8.58 -29.90
N CYS A 116 5.95 9.68 -29.45
CA CYS A 116 6.23 10.99 -30.02
C CYS A 116 7.72 11.27 -29.80
N ASP A 117 8.44 11.54 -30.90
CA ASP A 117 9.82 12.08 -30.89
C ASP A 117 9.90 13.46 -30.20
#